data_AF-A0AA36J9J6-F1
#
_entry.id   AF-A0AA36J9J6-F1
#
_cell.length_a   1.000
_cell.length_b   1.000
_cell.length_c   1.000
_cell.angle_alpha   90.00
_cell.angle_beta   90.00
_cell.angle_gamma   90.00
#
_symmetry.space_group_name_H-M   'P 1'
#
loop_
_entity.id
_entity.type
_entity.pdbx_description
1 polymer ?
#
loop_
_entity_poly.entity_id
_entity_poly.type
_entity_poly.pdbx_seq_one_letter_code
_entity_poly.pdbx_strand_id
1 'polypeptide(L)'
;MPVREDILDDLKGNNRAGGGMPTYLYKSAKIRKALDEVEDGEVFLFTDVDVQYFQPVKGIVEERMASGVDMIFQKEFEDIGVNIGWMALRNTGPCRAFWDHVYGEISRTQALDQRVVNNSLYSGHAASLGLRWDRWPSSIWASSLAFSGPLPELVVHHANFLVEKAPSANPAPKLSQLRQLRDLQAAKKAKAPEAAAAGSDGDWEAFMAAARSCQAMLDYRSRHFGSRRPGPEWSLLPEGHVARPGGFSERAAKKAAAALPPEPAKSAES
;
A
#
# COMPACT_ATOMS: atom_id res chain seq x y z
N MET A 1 -3.69 -7.02 -24.78
CA MET A 1 -4.85 -7.06 -23.89
C MET A 1 -5.61 -5.76 -24.05
N PRO A 2 -6.92 -5.78 -24.31
CA PRO A 2 -7.72 -4.56 -24.35
C PRO A 2 -7.76 -3.93 -22.95
N VAL A 3 -7.55 -2.61 -22.87
CA VAL A 3 -7.77 -1.85 -21.62
C VAL A 3 -9.28 -1.66 -21.47
N ARG A 4 -9.83 -2.04 -20.30
CA ARG A 4 -11.23 -1.78 -19.94
C ARG A 4 -11.25 -0.63 -18.94
N GLU A 5 -11.77 0.52 -19.35
CA GLU A 5 -11.96 1.68 -18.48
C GLU A 5 -13.42 1.75 -18.04
N ASP A 6 -13.65 1.97 -16.74
CA ASP A 6 -14.98 2.07 -16.17
C ASP A 6 -15.00 3.26 -15.21
N ILE A 7 -15.67 4.32 -15.63
CA ILE A 7 -15.71 5.59 -14.90
C ILE A 7 -16.90 5.52 -13.95
N LEU A 8 -16.59 5.62 -12.66
CA LEU A 8 -17.58 5.88 -11.65
C LEU A 8 -17.91 7.37 -11.68
N ASP A 9 -19.10 7.72 -12.16
CA ASP A 9 -19.64 9.08 -11.99
C ASP A 9 -19.64 9.43 -10.49
N ASP A 10 -19.25 10.67 -10.18
CA ASP A 10 -19.11 11.14 -8.80
C ASP A 10 -20.32 10.69 -7.94
N LEU A 11 -20.05 9.90 -6.91
CA LEU A 11 -21.06 9.18 -6.12
C LEU A 11 -21.94 10.10 -5.25
N LYS A 12 -21.98 11.40 -5.53
CA LYS A 12 -22.75 12.45 -4.84
C LYS A 12 -22.62 12.36 -3.31
N GLY A 13 -21.47 11.89 -2.83
CA GLY A 13 -21.21 11.68 -1.41
C GLY A 13 -20.42 12.84 -0.81
N ASN A 14 -21.05 13.63 0.06
CA ASN A 14 -20.46 14.62 0.98
C ASN A 14 -19.11 15.24 0.55
N ASN A 15 -19.02 15.76 -0.69
CA ASN A 15 -17.84 16.40 -1.26
C ASN A 15 -16.53 15.57 -1.18
N ARG A 16 -16.57 14.24 -1.08
CA ARG A 16 -15.36 13.40 -1.01
C ARG A 16 -15.04 12.69 -2.32
N ALA A 17 -14.12 13.26 -3.11
CA ALA A 17 -13.45 12.56 -4.19
C ALA A 17 -12.62 11.40 -3.62
N GLY A 18 -12.89 10.20 -4.13
CA GLY A 18 -11.98 9.06 -4.02
C GLY A 18 -11.95 8.32 -2.69
N GLY A 19 -13.03 8.34 -1.89
CA GLY A 19 -13.08 7.50 -0.69
C GLY A 19 -14.45 7.39 -0.03
N GLY A 20 -14.59 6.41 0.86
CA GLY A 20 -15.82 6.11 1.56
C GLY A 20 -16.50 4.83 1.08
N MET A 21 -17.54 4.43 1.80
CA MET A 21 -18.23 3.16 1.59
C MET A 21 -18.68 2.89 0.15
N PRO A 22 -19.24 3.87 -0.58
CA PRO A 22 -19.64 3.65 -1.96
C PRO A 22 -18.46 3.30 -2.87
N THR A 23 -17.30 3.94 -2.68
CA THR A 23 -16.06 3.62 -3.42
C THR A 23 -15.55 2.22 -3.07
N TYR A 24 -15.55 1.83 -1.79
CA TYR A 24 -15.06 0.52 -1.34
C TYR A 24 -15.91 -0.64 -1.89
N LEU A 25 -17.24 -0.48 -1.87
CA LEU A 25 -18.17 -1.45 -2.46
C LEU A 25 -18.06 -1.48 -3.98
N TYR A 26 -17.87 -0.33 -4.62
CA TYR A 26 -17.68 -0.26 -6.07
C TYR A 26 -16.41 -0.99 -6.51
N LYS A 27 -15.26 -0.72 -5.88
CA LYS A 27 -13.98 -1.39 -6.20
C LYS A 27 -14.10 -2.91 -6.07
N SER A 28 -14.61 -3.39 -4.93
CA SER A 28 -14.79 -4.83 -4.70
C SER A 28 -15.80 -5.46 -5.68
N ALA A 29 -16.90 -4.78 -6.01
CA ALA A 29 -17.83 -5.24 -7.04
C ALA A 29 -17.20 -5.32 -8.44
N LYS A 30 -16.36 -4.34 -8.81
CA LYS A 30 -15.66 -4.35 -10.10
C LYS A 30 -14.66 -5.49 -10.21
N ILE A 31 -13.95 -5.80 -9.13
CA ILE A 31 -13.02 -6.93 -9.12
C ILE A 31 -13.79 -8.25 -9.28
N ARG A 32 -14.92 -8.42 -8.60
CA ARG A 32 -15.81 -9.59 -8.76
C ARG A 32 -16.31 -9.71 -10.20
N LYS A 33 -16.82 -8.61 -10.77
CA LYS A 33 -17.25 -8.56 -12.17
C LYS A 33 -16.10 -8.91 -13.13
N ALA A 34 -14.90 -8.37 -12.91
CA ALA A 34 -13.75 -8.68 -13.74
C ALA A 34 -13.38 -10.17 -13.67
N LEU A 35 -13.46 -10.78 -12.48
CA LEU A 35 -13.30 -12.23 -12.33
C LEU A 35 -14.34 -12.98 -13.17
N ASP A 36 -15.62 -12.59 -13.14
CA ASP A 36 -16.68 -13.21 -13.95
C ASP A 36 -16.49 -13.08 -15.47
N GLU A 37 -15.77 -12.07 -15.93
CA GLU A 37 -15.63 -11.75 -17.36
C GLU A 37 -14.33 -12.27 -18.01
N VAL A 38 -13.39 -12.79 -17.23
CA VAL A 38 -12.13 -13.37 -17.72
C VAL A 38 -12.17 -14.90 -17.65
N GLU A 39 -11.40 -15.58 -18.48
CA GLU A 39 -11.38 -17.06 -18.51
C GLU A 39 -10.81 -17.64 -17.21
N ASP A 40 -11.14 -18.90 -16.89
CA ASP A 40 -10.55 -19.60 -15.75
C ASP A 40 -9.02 -19.70 -15.92
N GLY A 41 -8.29 -19.33 -14.88
CA GLY A 41 -6.84 -19.23 -14.88
C GLY A 41 -6.26 -17.97 -15.53
N GLU A 42 -7.07 -17.13 -16.19
CA GLU A 42 -6.62 -15.87 -16.79
C GLU A 42 -6.19 -14.86 -15.73
N VAL A 43 -5.16 -14.06 -16.04
CA VAL A 43 -4.62 -13.02 -15.15
C VAL A 43 -5.01 -11.64 -15.66
N PHE A 44 -5.53 -10.79 -14.78
CA PHE A 44 -5.76 -9.38 -15.03
C PHE A 44 -5.09 -8.49 -13.99
N LEU A 45 -4.89 -7.22 -14.34
CA LEU A 45 -4.40 -6.18 -13.43
C LEU A 45 -5.54 -5.28 -12.99
N PHE A 46 -5.63 -5.04 -11.69
CA PHE A 46 -6.44 -3.96 -11.13
C PHE A 46 -5.52 -2.78 -10.77
N THR A 47 -5.92 -1.57 -11.16
CA THR A 47 -5.15 -0.35 -10.90
C THR A 47 -6.07 0.78 -10.45
N ASP A 48 -5.67 1.48 -9.40
CA ASP A 48 -6.22 2.78 -9.06
C ASP A 48 -5.77 3.83 -10.10
N VAL A 49 -6.52 4.93 -10.18
CA VAL A 49 -6.32 6.01 -11.17
C VAL A 49 -5.08 6.87 -10.90
N ASP A 50 -4.52 6.78 -9.70
CA ASP A 50 -3.34 7.50 -9.23
C ASP A 50 -2.09 6.61 -9.18
N VAL A 51 -2.08 5.58 -10.04
CA VAL A 51 -0.92 4.75 -10.34
C VAL A 51 -0.19 5.27 -11.58
N GLN A 52 1.13 5.36 -11.48
CA GLN A 52 2.03 5.83 -12.52
C GLN A 52 3.03 4.75 -12.93
N TYR A 53 3.18 4.55 -14.23
CA TYR A 53 4.10 3.58 -14.82
C TYR A 53 5.35 4.30 -15.33
N PHE A 54 6.52 3.81 -14.93
CA PHE A 54 7.83 4.33 -15.39
C PHE A 54 8.55 3.34 -16.32
N GLN A 55 8.19 2.06 -16.24
CA GLN A 55 8.74 0.99 -17.08
C GLN A 55 7.63 0.01 -17.51
N PRO A 56 7.84 -0.80 -18.57
CA PRO A 56 6.90 -1.85 -18.96
C PRO A 56 6.69 -2.88 -17.83
N VAL A 57 5.44 -3.19 -17.49
CA VAL A 57 5.10 -4.09 -16.37
C VAL A 57 4.78 -5.53 -16.77
N LYS A 58 4.62 -5.82 -18.07
CA LYS A 58 4.17 -7.15 -18.50
C LYS A 58 5.11 -8.26 -18.01
N GLY A 59 6.41 -8.09 -18.19
CA GLY A 59 7.41 -9.11 -17.81
C GLY A 59 7.41 -9.41 -16.30
N ILE A 60 7.34 -8.37 -15.46
CA ILE A 60 7.33 -8.56 -13.99
C ILE A 60 6.04 -9.23 -13.51
N VAL A 61 4.91 -8.98 -14.18
CA VAL A 61 3.64 -9.63 -13.88
C VAL A 61 3.68 -11.10 -14.27
N GLU A 62 4.13 -11.41 -15.48
CA GLU A 62 4.26 -12.80 -15.96
C GLU A 62 5.22 -13.62 -15.09
N GLU A 63 6.40 -13.07 -14.76
CA GLU A 63 7.39 -13.71 -13.89
C GLU A 63 6.79 -14.06 -12.53
N ARG A 64 6.11 -13.11 -11.89
CA ARG A 64 5.60 -13.31 -10.53
C ARG A 64 4.41 -14.26 -10.50
N MET A 65 3.50 -14.15 -11.47
CA MET A 65 2.35 -15.04 -11.56
C MET A 65 2.72 -16.47 -11.96
N ALA A 66 3.89 -16.68 -12.60
CA ALA A 66 4.41 -18.02 -12.93
C ALA A 66 4.69 -18.90 -11.69
N SER A 67 4.85 -18.30 -10.51
CA SER A 67 4.96 -19.04 -9.23
C SER A 67 3.67 -19.79 -8.82
N GLY A 68 2.58 -19.59 -9.57
CA GLY A 68 1.29 -20.23 -9.33
C GLY A 68 0.49 -19.60 -8.19
N VAL A 69 0.79 -18.36 -7.81
CA VAL A 69 -0.05 -17.57 -6.91
C VAL A 69 -1.34 -17.12 -7.62
N ASP A 70 -2.40 -16.95 -6.83
CA ASP A 70 -3.69 -16.44 -7.29
C ASP A 70 -3.72 -14.91 -7.29
N MET A 71 -3.04 -14.27 -6.33
CA MET A 71 -3.01 -12.80 -6.23
C MET A 71 -1.65 -12.28 -5.83
N ILE A 72 -1.29 -11.10 -6.34
CA ILE A 72 -0.13 -10.34 -5.89
C ILE A 72 -0.55 -8.93 -5.58
N PHE A 73 -0.19 -8.47 -4.39
CA PHE A 73 -0.55 -7.15 -3.90
C PHE A 73 0.67 -6.22 -3.80
N GLN A 74 0.42 -4.92 -3.87
CA GLN A 74 1.47 -3.94 -3.59
C GLN A 74 1.77 -3.92 -2.09
N LYS A 75 3.04 -3.68 -1.72
CA LYS A 75 3.42 -3.50 -0.31
C LYS A 75 2.87 -2.16 0.19
N GLU A 76 2.30 -2.16 1.39
CA GLU A 76 1.78 -0.92 2.01
C GLU A 76 2.78 -0.31 3.00
N PHE A 77 3.38 -1.13 3.86
CA PHE A 77 4.53 -0.78 4.67
C PHE A 77 5.57 -1.90 4.50
N GLU A 78 6.84 -1.64 4.75
CA GLU A 78 7.88 -2.68 4.61
C GLU A 78 7.59 -3.87 5.53
N ASP A 79 7.17 -3.58 6.76
CA ASP A 79 6.96 -4.58 7.79
C ASP A 79 5.60 -5.27 7.72
N ILE A 80 4.60 -4.63 7.11
CA ILE A 80 3.24 -5.15 7.16
C ILE A 80 2.37 -4.66 6.02
N GLY A 81 1.46 -5.55 5.67
CA GLY A 81 0.25 -5.16 5.00
C GLY A 81 0.40 -5.06 3.50
N VAL A 82 -0.75 -5.01 2.88
CA VAL A 82 -0.88 -4.90 1.43
C VAL A 82 -1.72 -3.69 1.07
N ASN A 83 -1.35 -3.07 -0.03
CA ASN A 83 -2.10 -2.04 -0.70
C ASN A 83 -2.85 -2.68 -1.88
N ILE A 84 -4.11 -2.30 -2.05
CA ILE A 84 -5.01 -2.89 -3.06
C ILE A 84 -5.23 -2.00 -4.28
N GLY A 85 -4.49 -0.89 -4.41
CA GLY A 85 -4.57 0.01 -5.56
C GLY A 85 -3.74 -0.45 -6.76
N TRP A 86 -2.89 -1.48 -6.61
CA TRP A 86 -2.25 -2.13 -7.75
C TRP A 86 -2.03 -3.62 -7.49
N MET A 87 -2.78 -4.47 -8.20
CA MET A 87 -2.85 -5.91 -7.94
C MET A 87 -2.83 -6.70 -9.25
N ALA A 88 -2.21 -7.88 -9.25
CA ALA A 88 -2.48 -8.92 -10.24
C ALA A 88 -3.38 -9.98 -9.61
N LEU A 89 -4.37 -10.42 -10.37
CA LEU A 89 -5.33 -11.44 -9.94
C LEU A 89 -5.48 -12.48 -11.03
N ARG A 90 -5.37 -13.75 -10.65
CA ARG A 90 -5.75 -14.90 -11.45
C ARG A 90 -7.21 -15.24 -11.16
N ASN A 91 -8.00 -15.46 -12.19
CA ASN A 91 -9.34 -16.00 -12.00
C ASN A 91 -9.24 -17.47 -11.58
N THR A 92 -9.48 -17.72 -10.30
CA THR A 92 -9.56 -19.06 -9.71
C THR A 92 -10.72 -19.11 -8.73
N GLY A 93 -11.21 -20.31 -8.42
CA GLY A 93 -12.24 -20.52 -7.38
C GLY A 93 -11.90 -19.85 -6.05
N PRO A 94 -10.69 -20.03 -5.48
CA PRO A 94 -10.24 -19.34 -4.27
C PRO A 94 -10.27 -17.81 -4.38
N CYS A 95 -9.83 -17.25 -5.51
CA CYS A 95 -9.83 -15.79 -5.73
C CYS A 95 -11.26 -15.22 -5.73
N ARG A 96 -12.20 -15.89 -6.41
CA ARG A 96 -13.63 -15.53 -6.40
C ARG A 96 -14.23 -15.56 -5.01
N ALA A 97 -14.04 -16.68 -4.31
CA ALA A 97 -14.55 -16.86 -2.94
C ALA A 97 -14.00 -15.79 -1.99
N PHE A 98 -12.72 -15.43 -2.13
CA PHE A 98 -12.10 -14.37 -1.35
C PHE A 98 -12.75 -13.00 -1.61
N TRP A 99 -12.96 -12.63 -2.87
CA TRP A 99 -13.58 -11.34 -3.20
C TRP A 99 -15.08 -11.28 -2.91
N ASP A 100 -15.80 -12.40 -2.96
CA ASP A 100 -17.16 -12.51 -2.45
C ASP A 100 -17.20 -12.26 -0.93
N HIS A 101 -16.29 -12.86 -0.17
CA HIS A 101 -16.14 -12.61 1.26
C HIS A 101 -15.80 -11.13 1.54
N VAL A 102 -14.81 -10.57 0.86
CA VAL A 102 -14.39 -9.17 1.04
C VAL A 102 -15.56 -8.22 0.77
N TYR A 103 -16.28 -8.40 -0.33
CA TYR A 103 -17.46 -7.59 -0.64
C TYR A 103 -18.55 -7.71 0.44
N GLY A 104 -18.85 -8.94 0.86
CA GLY A 104 -19.83 -9.21 1.93
C GLY A 104 -19.44 -8.55 3.25
N GLU A 105 -18.17 -8.62 3.64
CA GLU A 105 -17.66 -8.03 4.87
C GLU A 105 -17.65 -6.51 4.85
N ILE A 106 -17.26 -5.88 3.74
CA ILE A 106 -17.36 -4.43 3.55
C ILE A 106 -18.82 -4.00 3.70
N SER A 107 -19.74 -4.69 3.02
CA SER A 107 -21.18 -4.40 3.09
C SER A 107 -21.73 -4.54 4.51
N ARG A 108 -21.37 -5.62 5.22
CA ARG A 108 -21.86 -5.91 6.57
C ARG A 108 -21.30 -4.97 7.63
N THR A 109 -20.00 -4.68 7.59
CA THR A 109 -19.29 -3.98 8.67
C THR A 109 -19.09 -2.50 8.41
N GLN A 110 -19.28 -2.06 7.17
CA GLN A 110 -18.94 -0.73 6.72
C GLN A 110 -17.45 -0.38 7.00
N ALA A 111 -16.58 -1.39 6.98
CA ALA A 111 -15.14 -1.22 7.15
C ALA A 111 -14.47 -0.80 5.83
N LEU A 112 -13.25 -0.26 5.95
CA LEU A 112 -12.40 0.05 4.80
C LEU A 112 -12.05 -1.24 4.04
N ASP A 113 -12.16 -1.22 2.71
CA ASP A 113 -11.81 -2.34 1.84
C ASP A 113 -10.41 -2.91 2.11
N GLN A 114 -9.38 -2.05 2.11
CA GLN A 114 -8.02 -2.48 2.36
C GLN A 114 -7.86 -3.10 3.76
N ARG A 115 -8.62 -2.62 4.76
CA ARG A 115 -8.60 -3.20 6.11
C ARG A 115 -9.22 -4.60 6.12
N VAL A 116 -10.35 -4.79 5.43
CA VAL A 116 -10.98 -6.11 5.27
C VAL A 116 -10.03 -7.07 4.57
N VAL A 117 -9.45 -6.66 3.43
CA VAL A 117 -8.47 -7.48 2.70
C VAL A 117 -7.31 -7.89 3.58
N ASN A 118 -6.66 -6.94 4.25
CA ASN A 118 -5.54 -7.26 5.14
C ASN A 118 -5.97 -8.21 6.27
N ASN A 119 -7.10 -7.97 6.92
CA ASN A 119 -7.60 -8.88 7.96
C ASN A 119 -7.81 -10.30 7.41
N SER A 120 -8.46 -10.45 6.26
CA SER A 120 -8.75 -11.77 5.66
C SER A 120 -7.48 -12.50 5.21
N LEU A 121 -6.46 -11.76 4.71
CA LEU A 121 -5.17 -12.35 4.33
C LEU A 121 -4.38 -12.84 5.54
N TYR A 122 -4.29 -12.04 6.61
CA TYR A 122 -3.42 -12.32 7.76
C TYR A 122 -4.09 -13.10 8.90
N SER A 123 -5.42 -13.23 8.91
CA SER A 123 -6.17 -14.10 9.84
C SER A 123 -6.31 -15.56 9.35
N GLY A 124 -5.58 -15.96 8.30
CA GLY A 124 -5.69 -17.30 7.74
C GLY A 124 -7.00 -17.60 7.01
N HIS A 125 -7.96 -16.66 6.98
CA HIS A 125 -9.20 -16.84 6.22
C HIS A 125 -8.91 -17.07 4.73
N ALA A 126 -8.03 -16.27 4.13
CA ALA A 126 -7.53 -16.48 2.78
C ALA A 126 -7.00 -17.91 2.56
N ALA A 127 -6.12 -18.39 3.46
CA ALA A 127 -5.57 -19.73 3.38
C ALA A 127 -6.65 -20.82 3.50
N SER A 128 -7.69 -20.60 4.31
CA SER A 128 -8.83 -21.53 4.44
C SER A 128 -9.64 -21.68 3.15
N LEU A 129 -9.60 -20.67 2.28
CA LEU A 129 -10.21 -20.71 0.94
C LEU A 129 -9.28 -21.38 -0.10
N GLY A 130 -8.07 -21.80 0.29
CA GLY A 130 -7.05 -22.30 -0.61
C GLY A 130 -6.33 -21.19 -1.41
N LEU A 131 -6.51 -19.92 -1.02
CA LEU A 131 -5.95 -18.78 -1.74
C LEU A 131 -4.44 -18.67 -1.51
N ARG A 132 -3.66 -18.66 -2.59
CA ARG A 132 -2.22 -18.40 -2.59
C ARG A 132 -1.97 -16.96 -3.01
N TRP A 133 -1.23 -16.21 -2.21
CA TRP A 133 -0.95 -14.81 -2.51
C TRP A 133 0.48 -14.42 -2.17
N ASP A 134 0.95 -13.33 -2.78
CA ASP A 134 2.27 -12.76 -2.53
C ASP A 134 2.23 -11.22 -2.62
N ARG A 135 3.39 -10.58 -2.45
CA ARG A 135 3.59 -9.13 -2.58
C ARG A 135 4.56 -8.82 -3.70
N TRP A 136 4.31 -7.72 -4.40
CA TRP A 136 5.22 -7.20 -5.41
C TRP A 136 6.60 -6.86 -4.84
N PRO A 137 7.66 -6.90 -5.67
CA PRO A 137 8.96 -6.38 -5.26
C PRO A 137 8.88 -4.87 -4.99
N SER A 138 9.87 -4.35 -4.27
CA SER A 138 9.88 -2.95 -3.81
C SER A 138 9.94 -1.92 -4.96
N SER A 139 10.24 -2.33 -6.20
CA SER A 139 10.17 -1.48 -7.40
C SER A 139 8.74 -1.13 -7.82
N ILE A 140 7.74 -1.84 -7.29
CA ILE A 140 6.32 -1.48 -7.34
C ILE A 140 5.99 -0.75 -6.04
N TRP A 141 6.14 0.56 -6.06
CA TRP A 141 6.29 1.35 -4.85
C TRP A 141 5.03 2.18 -4.53
N ALA A 142 4.55 2.12 -3.29
CA ALA A 142 3.48 2.98 -2.80
C ALA A 142 4.06 4.13 -1.98
N SER A 143 3.38 5.27 -1.96
CA SER A 143 3.82 6.45 -1.17
C SER A 143 3.88 6.18 0.33
N SER A 144 3.09 5.23 0.83
CA SER A 144 3.16 4.68 2.19
C SER A 144 4.52 4.04 2.52
N LEU A 145 5.25 3.50 1.53
CA LEU A 145 6.60 2.96 1.70
C LEU A 145 7.66 4.04 1.94
N ALA A 146 7.33 5.33 1.80
CA ALA A 146 8.22 6.41 2.19
C ALA A 146 8.66 6.29 3.66
N PHE A 147 7.82 5.67 4.48
CA PHE A 147 8.11 5.37 5.88
C PHE A 147 9.31 4.42 6.08
N SER A 148 9.60 3.56 5.10
CA SER A 148 10.38 2.33 5.33
C SER A 148 11.80 2.33 4.75
N GLY A 149 12.21 3.37 4.04
CA GLY A 149 13.54 3.38 3.45
C GLY A 149 13.72 4.32 2.27
N PRO A 150 14.87 4.26 1.60
CA PRO A 150 15.14 5.08 0.43
C PRO A 150 14.22 4.70 -0.74
N LEU A 151 14.08 5.61 -1.69
CA LEU A 151 13.34 5.35 -2.93
C LEU A 151 14.11 4.30 -3.77
N PRO A 152 13.49 3.17 -4.15
CA PRO A 152 14.12 2.19 -5.02
C PRO A 152 14.13 2.65 -6.48
N GLU A 153 14.71 1.84 -7.37
CA GLU A 153 14.46 1.97 -8.79
C GLU A 153 12.97 1.66 -9.07
N LEU A 154 12.26 2.63 -9.65
CA LEU A 154 10.82 2.56 -9.81
C LEU A 154 10.43 1.95 -11.16
N VAL A 155 9.51 0.99 -11.08
CA VAL A 155 8.76 0.48 -12.23
C VAL A 155 7.35 1.06 -12.20
N VAL A 156 6.73 1.06 -11.01
CA VAL A 156 5.39 1.62 -10.75
C VAL A 156 5.41 2.45 -9.48
N HIS A 157 4.68 3.57 -9.47
CA HIS A 157 4.36 4.36 -8.27
C HIS A 157 2.87 4.45 -8.04
N HIS A 158 2.43 4.29 -6.79
CA HIS A 158 1.07 4.56 -6.37
C HIS A 158 1.03 5.75 -5.38
N ALA A 159 0.32 6.83 -5.75
CA ALA A 159 0.11 8.03 -4.94
C ALA A 159 -0.99 7.86 -3.87
N ASN A 160 -0.93 6.75 -3.12
CA ASN A 160 -1.94 6.37 -2.13
C ASN A 160 -1.99 7.27 -0.89
N PHE A 161 -0.94 8.06 -0.65
CA PHE A 161 -0.77 8.89 0.53
C PHE A 161 -0.23 10.29 0.19
N LEU A 162 -0.74 11.29 0.91
CA LEU A 162 -0.27 12.67 0.90
C LEU A 162 0.06 13.13 2.31
N VAL A 163 1.18 13.85 2.46
CA VAL A 163 1.61 14.46 3.75
C VAL A 163 0.55 15.42 4.26
N GLU A 164 -0.02 16.21 3.36
CA GLU A 164 -1.12 17.12 3.66
C GLU A 164 -2.44 16.51 3.20
N LYS A 165 -3.46 16.63 4.05
CA LYS A 165 -4.80 16.17 3.70
C LYS A 165 -5.34 17.05 2.57
N ALA A 166 -5.43 16.49 1.36
CA ALA A 166 -6.07 17.16 0.25
C ALA A 166 -7.54 17.48 0.61
N PRO A 167 -8.01 18.72 0.37
CA PRO A 167 -9.43 19.02 0.36
C PRO A 167 -10.10 18.08 -0.63
N SER A 168 -11.23 17.52 -0.23
CA SER A 168 -11.69 16.27 -0.80
C SER A 168 -12.22 16.39 -2.23
N ALA A 169 -12.26 17.58 -2.85
CA ALA A 169 -12.55 17.76 -4.28
C ALA A 169 -11.33 18.21 -5.11
N ASN A 170 -10.17 18.46 -4.49
CA ASN A 170 -9.00 19.00 -5.18
C ASN A 170 -7.94 17.92 -5.43
N PRO A 171 -7.79 17.43 -6.67
CA PRO A 171 -6.76 16.43 -7.00
C PRO A 171 -5.35 17.03 -7.11
N ALA A 172 -5.20 18.36 -7.08
CA ALA A 172 -3.92 19.03 -7.32
C ALA A 172 -2.75 18.53 -6.46
N PRO A 173 -2.92 18.23 -5.15
CA PRO A 173 -1.82 17.69 -4.35
C PRO A 173 -1.32 16.32 -4.86
N LYS A 174 -2.23 15.41 -5.24
CA LYS A 174 -1.86 14.12 -5.85
C LYS A 174 -1.18 14.32 -7.20
N LEU A 175 -1.73 15.19 -8.05
CA LEU A 175 -1.14 15.49 -9.35
C LEU A 175 0.25 16.12 -9.20
N SER A 176 0.47 16.97 -8.19
CA SER A 176 1.77 17.55 -7.88
C SER A 176 2.77 16.47 -7.48
N GLN A 177 2.40 15.56 -6.58
CA GLN A 177 3.23 14.41 -6.19
C GLN A 177 3.62 13.52 -7.39
N LEU A 178 2.66 13.19 -8.26
CA LEU A 178 2.90 12.39 -9.47
C LEU A 178 3.85 13.09 -10.45
N ARG A 179 3.75 14.43 -10.58
CA ARG A 179 4.66 15.23 -11.41
C ARG A 179 6.07 15.27 -10.83
N GLN A 180 6.21 15.55 -9.53
CA GLN A 180 7.51 15.57 -8.85
C GLN A 180 8.28 14.27 -9.08
N LEU A 181 7.61 13.11 -8.93
CA LEU A 181 8.27 11.83 -9.13
C LEU A 181 8.61 11.55 -10.60
N ARG A 182 7.80 12.06 -11.55
CA ARG A 182 8.12 11.99 -12.98
C ARG A 182 9.37 12.77 -13.32
N ASP A 183 9.46 14.00 -12.83
CA ASP A 183 10.58 14.89 -13.09
C ASP A 183 11.87 14.32 -12.47
N LEU A 184 11.77 13.75 -11.26
CA LEU A 184 12.86 13.01 -10.61
C LEU A 184 13.37 11.85 -11.47
N GLN A 185 12.48 10.98 -11.97
CA GLN A 185 12.85 9.84 -12.81
C GLN A 185 13.46 10.28 -14.15
N ALA A 186 12.95 11.36 -14.75
CA ALA A 186 13.50 11.92 -15.97
C ALA A 186 14.92 12.47 -15.77
N ALA A 187 15.15 13.22 -14.67
CA ALA A 187 16.47 13.75 -14.31
C ALA A 187 17.50 12.64 -14.09
N LYS A 188 17.13 11.58 -13.35
CA LYS A 188 17.99 10.39 -13.14
C LYS A 188 18.37 9.71 -14.45
N LYS A 189 17.43 9.57 -15.39
CA LYS A 189 17.68 8.94 -16.70
C LYS A 189 18.59 9.79 -17.59
N ALA A 190 18.47 11.11 -17.53
CA ALA A 190 19.26 12.03 -18.35
C ALA A 190 20.76 12.05 -18.00
N LYS A 191 21.18 11.41 -16.89
CA LYS A 191 22.57 11.44 -16.38
C LYS A 191 23.12 12.88 -16.35
N ALA A 192 22.27 13.85 -16.03
CA ALA A 192 22.63 15.26 -15.95
C ALA A 192 22.85 15.62 -14.47
N PRO A 193 24.04 15.36 -13.89
CA PRO A 193 24.30 15.64 -12.48
C PRO A 193 24.14 17.13 -12.14
N GLU A 194 24.33 18.02 -13.10
CA GLU A 194 24.21 19.47 -12.89
C GLU A 194 22.75 19.98 -12.91
N ALA A 195 21.82 19.26 -13.55
CA ALA A 195 20.40 19.63 -13.59
C ALA A 195 19.58 18.98 -12.46
N ALA A 196 20.00 17.80 -11.97
CA ALA A 196 19.37 17.14 -10.81
C ALA A 196 19.58 17.90 -9.49
N ALA A 197 20.68 18.65 -9.39
CA ALA A 197 21.01 19.46 -8.21
C ALA A 197 20.14 20.72 -8.04
N ALA A 198 19.46 21.18 -9.10
CA ALA A 198 18.66 22.41 -9.08
C ALA A 198 17.16 22.12 -8.88
N GLY A 199 16.81 21.49 -7.75
CA GLY A 199 15.45 21.55 -7.20
C GLY A 199 14.69 20.23 -7.06
N SER A 200 14.93 19.19 -7.88
CA SER A 200 14.08 18.00 -7.87
C SER A 200 14.47 16.92 -6.84
N ASP A 201 15.76 16.68 -6.63
CA ASP A 201 16.23 15.70 -5.63
C ASP A 201 15.89 16.17 -4.20
N GLY A 202 16.12 17.46 -3.92
CA GLY A 202 15.83 18.07 -2.62
C GLY A 202 14.33 18.04 -2.27
N ASP A 203 13.46 18.27 -3.25
CA ASP A 203 12.01 18.26 -3.04
C ASP A 203 11.48 16.85 -2.71
N TRP A 204 12.03 15.81 -3.35
CA TRP A 204 11.61 14.43 -3.06
C TRP A 204 12.19 13.89 -1.75
N GLU A 205 13.45 14.21 -1.44
CA GLU A 205 14.02 13.89 -0.12
C GLU A 205 13.25 14.58 1.00
N ALA A 206 12.86 15.85 0.80
CA ALA A 206 11.99 16.58 1.70
C ALA A 206 10.62 15.90 1.84
N PHE A 207 10.00 15.46 0.74
CA PHE A 207 8.76 14.68 0.79
C PHE A 207 8.93 13.39 1.62
N MET A 208 9.98 12.60 1.36
CA MET A 208 10.24 11.34 2.07
C MET A 208 10.48 11.59 3.57
N ALA A 209 11.24 12.63 3.93
CA ALA A 209 11.48 13.03 5.31
C ALA A 209 10.18 13.51 6.00
N ALA A 210 9.36 14.30 5.30
CA ALA A 210 8.07 14.74 5.80
C ALA A 210 7.09 13.58 5.99
N ALA A 211 7.02 12.65 5.02
CA ALA A 211 6.14 11.48 5.10
C ALA A 211 6.47 10.58 6.30
N ARG A 212 7.75 10.40 6.64
CA ARG A 212 8.21 9.62 7.80
C ARG A 212 7.82 10.23 9.14
N SER A 213 7.72 11.56 9.21
CA SER A 213 7.51 12.28 10.46
C SER A 213 6.08 12.83 10.62
N CYS A 214 5.26 12.78 9.56
CA CYS A 214 3.92 13.37 9.61
C CYS A 214 2.92 12.48 10.37
N GLN A 215 2.12 13.11 11.22
CA GLN A 215 1.07 12.43 11.98
C GLN A 215 0.04 11.77 11.06
N ALA A 216 -0.22 12.34 9.88
CA ALA A 216 -1.16 11.77 8.91
C ALA A 216 -0.76 10.36 8.45
N MET A 217 0.54 10.07 8.31
CA MET A 217 1.03 8.74 7.96
C MET A 217 0.82 7.75 9.11
N LEU A 218 1.11 8.18 10.34
CA LEU A 218 0.87 7.37 11.54
C LEU A 218 -0.61 7.05 11.72
N ASP A 219 -1.48 8.04 11.49
CA ASP A 219 -2.93 7.88 11.53
C ASP A 219 -3.41 6.96 10.41
N TYR A 220 -2.83 7.08 9.21
CA TYR A 220 -3.13 6.20 8.07
C TYR A 220 -2.75 4.75 8.38
N ARG A 221 -1.54 4.51 8.90
CA ARG A 221 -1.10 3.19 9.37
C ARG A 221 -2.02 2.65 10.46
N SER A 222 -2.31 3.46 11.49
CA SER A 222 -3.19 3.08 12.60
C SER A 222 -4.62 2.78 12.14
N ARG A 223 -5.14 3.46 11.11
CA ARG A 223 -6.49 3.21 10.60
C ARG A 223 -6.61 1.88 9.86
N HIS A 224 -5.60 1.51 9.09
CA HIS A 224 -5.59 0.27 8.31
C HIS A 224 -5.16 -0.94 9.14
N PHE A 225 -4.31 -0.74 10.16
CA PHE A 225 -3.69 -1.82 10.93
C PHE A 225 -4.00 -1.80 12.44
N GLY A 226 -4.65 -0.75 12.94
CA GLY A 226 -5.16 -0.61 14.31
C GLY A 226 -4.11 -0.51 15.43
N SER A 227 -4.60 -0.19 16.65
CA SER A 227 -3.96 -0.52 17.95
C SER A 227 -4.57 -1.75 18.63
N ARG A 228 -5.67 -2.30 18.08
CA ARG A 228 -6.42 -3.47 18.57
C ARG A 228 -6.39 -4.54 17.50
N ARG A 229 -5.67 -5.64 17.72
CA ARG A 229 -5.51 -6.74 16.75
C ARG A 229 -5.93 -8.06 17.40
N PRO A 230 -7.14 -8.58 17.14
CA PRO A 230 -7.52 -9.92 17.55
C PRO A 230 -7.37 -10.90 16.38
N GLY A 231 -6.72 -12.03 16.64
CA GLY A 231 -6.67 -13.20 15.77
C GLY A 231 -5.54 -14.16 16.18
N PRO A 232 -5.80 -15.47 16.34
CA PRO A 232 -4.77 -16.45 16.75
C PRO A 232 -3.67 -16.62 15.71
N GLU A 233 -3.89 -16.29 14.45
CA GLU A 233 -2.92 -16.45 13.36
C GLU A 233 -1.76 -15.45 13.46
N TRP A 234 -1.95 -14.33 14.16
CA TRP A 234 -0.88 -13.39 14.47
C TRP A 234 0.09 -13.93 15.52
N SER A 235 -0.35 -14.90 16.34
CA SER A 235 0.55 -15.63 17.24
C SER A 235 1.48 -16.58 16.47
N LEU A 236 1.21 -16.86 15.20
CA LEU A 236 2.09 -17.65 14.33
C LEU A 236 3.21 -16.82 13.68
N LEU A 237 3.13 -15.49 13.75
CA LEU A 237 4.26 -14.65 13.35
C LEU A 237 5.44 -14.82 14.32
N PRO A 238 6.69 -14.72 13.85
CA PRO A 238 7.88 -14.82 14.69
C PRO A 238 7.81 -13.88 15.91
N GLU A 239 8.37 -14.33 17.03
CA GLU A 239 8.50 -13.51 18.23
C GLU A 239 9.35 -12.26 17.91
N GLY A 240 8.85 -11.07 18.28
CA GLY A 240 9.45 -9.78 17.91
C GLY A 240 8.93 -9.13 16.62
N HIS A 241 8.10 -9.82 15.83
CA HIS A 241 7.48 -9.21 14.65
C HIS A 241 6.58 -8.02 15.07
N VAL A 242 6.82 -6.83 14.49
CA VAL A 242 6.08 -5.56 14.76
C VAL A 242 4.56 -5.66 14.55
N ALA A 243 4.10 -6.75 13.95
CA ALA A 243 2.71 -6.99 13.67
C ALA A 243 1.97 -7.78 14.77
N ARG A 244 2.69 -8.39 15.73
CA ARG A 244 2.10 -9.04 16.90
C ARG A 244 1.49 -7.99 17.86
N PRO A 245 0.49 -8.34 18.67
CA PRO A 245 0.11 -7.53 19.83
C PRO A 245 1.33 -7.24 20.72
N GLY A 246 1.69 -5.97 20.91
CA GLY A 246 2.91 -5.55 21.60
C GLY A 246 4.16 -5.40 20.72
N GLY A 247 4.09 -5.78 19.44
CA GLY A 247 5.12 -5.52 18.43
C GLY A 247 5.27 -4.01 18.18
N PHE A 248 6.50 -3.53 18.27
CA PHE A 248 6.97 -2.14 18.21
C PHE A 248 5.89 -1.04 18.38
N SER A 249 5.74 -0.58 19.62
CA SER A 249 5.12 0.71 19.92
C SER A 249 6.22 1.75 20.07
N GLU A 250 6.24 2.81 19.25
CA GLU A 250 7.16 3.94 19.45
C GLU A 250 7.08 4.52 20.87
N ARG A 251 5.88 4.48 21.47
CA ARG A 251 5.67 4.91 22.86
C ARG A 251 6.32 3.94 23.85
N ALA A 252 6.26 2.64 23.60
CA ALA A 252 6.95 1.64 24.43
C ALA A 252 8.46 1.67 24.22
N ALA A 253 8.94 1.88 23.00
CA ALA A 253 10.35 2.04 22.68
C ALA A 253 10.94 3.31 23.32
N LYS A 254 10.23 4.46 23.26
CA LYS A 254 10.61 5.68 23.99
C LYS A 254 10.58 5.47 25.50
N LYS A 255 9.59 4.76 26.04
CA LYS A 255 9.52 4.45 27.47
C LYS A 255 10.64 3.50 27.91
N ALA A 256 11.01 2.52 27.09
CA ALA A 256 12.12 1.61 27.34
C ALA A 256 13.46 2.34 27.26
N ALA A 257 13.65 3.20 26.27
CA ALA A 257 14.84 4.06 26.16
C ALA A 257 14.96 5.02 27.35
N ALA A 258 13.85 5.58 27.83
CA ALA A 258 13.83 6.43 29.02
C ALA A 258 13.99 5.66 30.34
N ALA A 259 13.78 4.34 30.34
CA ALA A 259 13.96 3.48 31.50
C ALA A 259 15.37 2.88 31.58
N LEU A 260 16.20 3.03 30.54
CA LEU A 260 17.61 2.70 30.63
C LEU A 260 18.28 3.71 31.58
N PRO A 261 19.09 3.24 32.54
CA PRO A 261 19.84 4.12 33.40
C PRO A 261 20.73 5.03 32.54
N PRO A 262 20.89 6.31 32.91
CA PRO A 262 21.77 7.20 32.17
C PRO A 262 23.17 6.57 32.09
N GLU A 263 23.79 6.62 30.91
CA GLU A 263 25.15 6.14 30.75
C GLU A 263 26.02 6.77 31.84
N PRO A 264 26.84 5.98 32.55
CA PRO A 264 27.72 6.50 33.58
C PRO A 264 28.55 7.62 32.97
N ALA A 265 28.50 8.79 33.60
CA ALA A 265 29.25 9.95 33.15
C ALA A 265 30.70 9.52 32.94
N LYS A 266 31.19 9.67 31.71
CA LYS A 266 32.60 9.42 31.40
C LYS A 266 33.42 10.24 32.39
N SER A 267 34.06 9.54 33.33
CA SER A 267 34.95 10.15 34.30
C SER A 267 35.99 10.91 33.50
N ALA A 268 36.05 12.23 33.71
CA ALA A 268 37.11 13.04 33.17
C ALA A 268 38.42 12.48 33.74
N GLU A 269 39.18 11.80 32.88
CA GLU A 269 40.56 11.41 33.18
C GLU A 269 41.35 12.71 33.39
N SER A 270 41.85 12.85 34.62
CA SER A 270 42.83 13.86 35.04
C SER A 270 44.24 13.49 34.58
#